data_AF-A0A1C3WAV9-F1
#
_entry.id   AF-A0A1C3WAV9-F1
#
_cell.length_a   1.000
_cell.length_b   1.000
_cell.length_c   1.000
_cell.angle_alpha   90.00
_cell.angle_beta   90.00
_cell.angle_gamma   90.00
#
_symmetry.space_group_name_H-M   'P 1'
#
loop_
_entity.id
_entity.type
_entity.pdbx_description
1 polymer ?
#
loop_
_entity_poly.entity_id
_entity_poly.type
_entity_poly.pdbx_seq_one_letter_code
_entity_poly.pdbx_strand_id
1 'polypeptide(L)'
;MKDESRIDARDRAVYAAAYASRDAIRAGNAWYQAFPQDIIDDGDYAKLEMPVLALGGPGYVWLKTTLERKTTNLQVFKIADSGHFIAEEQPEETLKHIIDFLN
;
A
#
# COMPACT_ATOMS: atom_id res chain seq x y z
N MET A 1 -10.59 1.92 -7.67
CA MET A 1 -10.47 0.77 -8.57
C MET A 1 -10.65 1.22 -10.00
N LYS A 2 -9.99 0.54 -10.92
CA LYS A 2 -10.19 0.60 -12.37
C LYS A 2 -11.25 -0.41 -12.83
N ASP A 3 -11.36 -1.54 -12.14
CA ASP A 3 -12.37 -2.57 -12.40
C ASP A 3 -12.95 -3.08 -11.07
N GLU A 4 -14.21 -2.74 -10.79
CA GLU A 4 -14.90 -3.10 -9.54
C GLU A 4 -15.11 -4.61 -9.33
N SER A 5 -15.04 -5.40 -10.40
CA SER A 5 -15.22 -6.86 -10.33
C SER A 5 -14.00 -7.57 -9.74
N ARG A 6 -12.86 -6.88 -9.61
CA ARG A 6 -11.63 -7.41 -9.00
C ARG A 6 -11.72 -7.66 -7.50
N ILE A 7 -12.74 -7.08 -6.85
CA ILE A 7 -13.10 -7.39 -5.48
C ILE A 7 -14.59 -7.70 -5.50
N ASP A 8 -14.93 -8.98 -5.60
CA ASP A 8 -16.29 -9.42 -5.84
C ASP A 8 -17.16 -9.36 -4.58
N ALA A 9 -18.42 -9.82 -4.68
CA ALA A 9 -19.34 -9.81 -3.55
C ALA A 9 -18.85 -10.65 -2.35
N ARG A 10 -18.16 -11.76 -2.61
CA ARG A 10 -17.59 -12.62 -1.57
C ARG A 10 -16.40 -11.92 -0.91
N ASP A 11 -15.49 -11.35 -1.69
CA ASP A 11 -14.33 -10.64 -1.17
C ASP A 11 -14.77 -9.46 -0.28
N ARG A 12 -15.74 -8.66 -0.76
CA ARG A 12 -16.33 -7.55 0.00
C ARG A 12 -17.00 -8.04 1.28
N ALA A 13 -17.68 -9.19 1.27
CA ALA A 13 -18.29 -9.75 2.47
C ALA A 13 -17.26 -10.14 3.54
N VAL A 14 -16.08 -10.64 3.13
CA VAL A 14 -14.98 -10.93 4.05
C VAL A 14 -14.48 -9.65 4.72
N TYR A 15 -14.19 -8.61 3.95
CA TYR A 15 -13.76 -7.32 4.49
C TYR A 15 -14.84 -6.68 5.40
N ALA A 16 -16.10 -6.70 4.97
CA ALA A 16 -17.21 -6.17 5.76
C ALA A 16 -17.38 -6.90 7.10
N ALA A 17 -17.26 -8.23 7.10
CA ALA A 17 -17.33 -9.03 8.32
C ALA A 17 -16.23 -8.67 9.33
N ALA A 18 -15.01 -8.41 8.86
CA ALA A 18 -13.89 -8.00 9.71
C ALA A 18 -14.16 -6.66 10.43
N TYR A 19 -14.90 -5.74 9.79
CA TYR A 19 -15.25 -4.43 10.34
C TYR A 19 -16.66 -4.35 10.96
N ALA A 20 -17.37 -5.48 11.10
CA ALA A 20 -18.79 -5.49 11.48
C ALA A 20 -19.07 -5.12 12.95
N SER A 21 -18.05 -4.97 13.81
CA SER A 21 -18.22 -4.64 15.22
C SER A 21 -17.83 -3.20 15.54
N ARG A 22 -18.45 -2.62 16.58
CA ARG A 22 -18.09 -1.29 17.11
C ARG A 22 -16.59 -1.20 17.43
N ASP A 23 -16.04 -2.26 17.98
CA ASP A 23 -14.65 -2.31 18.40
C ASP A 23 -13.70 -2.37 17.20
N ALA A 24 -14.06 -3.10 16.14
CA ALA A 24 -13.32 -3.12 14.89
C ALA A 24 -13.34 -1.75 14.18
N ILE A 25 -14.49 -1.07 14.12
CA ILE A 25 -14.59 0.30 13.56
C ILE A 25 -13.75 1.28 14.39
N ARG A 26 -13.82 1.20 15.73
CA ARG A 26 -12.98 2.02 16.62
C ARG A 26 -11.50 1.80 16.34
N ALA A 27 -11.07 0.54 16.19
CA ALA A 27 -9.68 0.20 15.91
C ALA A 27 -9.23 0.72 14.52
N GLY A 28 -10.05 0.55 13.48
CA GLY A 28 -9.74 1.08 12.15
C GLY A 28 -9.62 2.61 12.13
N ASN A 29 -10.50 3.32 12.84
CA ASN A 29 -10.41 4.77 12.98
C ASN A 29 -9.17 5.22 13.76
N ALA A 30 -8.69 4.41 14.70
CA ALA A 30 -7.50 4.73 15.49
C ALA A 30 -6.24 4.84 14.63
N TRP A 31 -6.13 4.12 13.51
CA TRP A 31 -5.03 4.30 12.55
C TRP A 31 -4.98 5.72 12.00
N TYR A 32 -6.12 6.29 11.63
CA TYR A 32 -6.18 7.68 11.13
C TYR A 32 -5.94 8.71 12.25
N GLN A 33 -6.36 8.39 13.47
CA GLN A 33 -6.12 9.25 14.64
C GLN A 33 -4.63 9.29 15.03
N ALA A 34 -3.86 8.28 14.65
CA ALA A 34 -2.42 8.21 14.91
C ALA A 34 -1.59 9.10 13.96
N PHE A 35 -2.14 9.57 12.84
CA PHE A 35 -1.40 10.35 11.84
C PHE A 35 -0.56 11.52 12.39
N PRO A 36 -1.04 12.34 13.35
CA PRO A 36 -0.20 13.40 13.92
C PRO A 36 1.07 12.85 14.59
N GLN A 37 0.98 11.70 15.26
CA GLN A 37 2.15 11.03 15.85
C GLN A 37 3.03 10.41 14.77
N ASP A 38 2.43 9.73 13.78
CA ASP A 38 3.19 9.14 12.66
C ASP A 38 4.01 10.20 11.91
N ILE A 39 3.50 11.44 11.77
CA ILE A 39 4.22 12.57 11.16
C ILE A 39 5.43 13.00 12.01
N ILE A 40 5.29 12.98 13.33
CA ILE A 40 6.41 13.29 14.25
C ILE A 40 7.48 12.21 14.10
N ASP A 41 7.06 10.94 14.19
CA ASP A 41 7.96 9.78 14.12
C ASP A 41 8.68 9.72 12.76
N ASP A 42 7.96 9.98 11.67
CA ASP A 42 8.51 10.02 10.31
C ASP A 42 9.58 11.11 10.12
N GLY A 43 9.52 12.19 10.90
CA GLY A 43 10.51 13.27 10.90
C GLY A 43 11.88 12.84 11.45
N ASP A 44 11.91 11.82 12.31
CA ASP A 44 13.10 11.36 13.02
C ASP A 44 13.73 10.10 12.42
N TYR A 45 13.06 9.43 11.46
CA TYR A 45 13.59 8.23 10.83
C TYR A 45 14.77 8.50 9.90
N ALA A 46 15.83 7.68 10.07
CA ALA A 46 16.94 7.62 9.13
C ALA A 46 16.50 7.03 7.79
N LYS A 47 17.30 7.28 6.74
CA LYS A 47 17.06 6.66 5.45
C LYS A 47 17.19 5.14 5.53
N LEU A 48 16.36 4.44 4.75
CA LEU A 48 16.47 3.01 4.54
C LEU A 48 17.69 2.71 3.65
N GLU A 49 18.63 1.94 4.18
CA GLU A 49 19.87 1.54 3.49
C GLU A 49 19.79 0.17 2.81
N MET A 50 18.85 -0.67 3.23
CA MET A 50 18.56 -1.94 2.56
C MET A 50 17.85 -1.71 1.22
N PRO A 51 17.81 -2.70 0.31
CA PRO A 51 16.96 -2.64 -0.88
C PRO A 51 15.49 -2.39 -0.50
N VAL A 52 14.81 -1.52 -1.25
CA VAL A 52 13.38 -1.21 -1.08
C VAL A 52 12.66 -1.37 -2.41
N LEU A 53 11.55 -2.11 -2.40
CA LEU A 53 10.61 -2.20 -3.53
C LEU A 53 9.38 -1.32 -3.27
N ALA A 54 8.98 -0.55 -4.29
CA ALA A 54 7.76 0.25 -4.26
C ALA A 54 6.91 0.01 -5.52
N LEU A 55 5.65 -0.41 -5.33
CA LEU A 55 4.69 -0.63 -6.41
C LEU A 55 3.58 0.43 -6.30
N GLY A 56 3.40 1.23 -7.35
CA GLY A 56 2.47 2.36 -7.34
C GLY A 56 1.46 2.32 -8.47
N GLY A 57 0.18 2.46 -8.13
CA GLY A 57 -0.92 2.70 -9.09
C GLY A 57 -1.11 4.21 -9.36
N PRO A 58 -2.31 4.78 -9.14
CA PRO A 58 -2.59 6.20 -9.39
C PRO A 58 -1.70 7.17 -8.59
N GLY A 59 -1.29 6.77 -7.38
CA GLY A 59 -0.41 7.54 -6.49
C GLY A 59 1.09 7.43 -6.80
N TYR A 60 1.48 6.75 -7.89
CA TYR A 60 2.88 6.43 -8.20
C TYR A 60 3.84 7.63 -8.12
N VAL A 61 3.46 8.77 -8.69
CA VAL A 61 4.34 9.95 -8.73
C VAL A 61 4.67 10.43 -7.32
N TRP A 62 3.67 10.48 -6.44
CA TRP A 62 3.86 10.89 -5.05
C TRP A 62 4.66 9.83 -4.27
N LEU A 63 4.33 8.55 -4.42
CA LEU A 63 5.05 7.43 -3.80
C LEU A 63 6.54 7.47 -4.15
N LYS A 64 6.87 7.54 -5.45
CA LYS A 64 8.24 7.60 -5.95
C LYS A 64 8.99 8.81 -5.38
N THR A 65 8.39 10.00 -5.51
CA THR A 65 9.04 11.25 -5.08
C THR A 65 9.32 11.26 -3.57
N THR A 66 8.43 10.67 -2.76
CA THR A 66 8.60 10.53 -1.32
C THR A 66 9.72 9.55 -0.99
N LEU A 67 9.70 8.36 -1.59
CA LEU A 67 10.66 7.30 -1.27
C LEU A 67 12.08 7.61 -1.75
N GLU A 68 12.26 8.29 -2.88
CA GLU A 68 13.58 8.75 -3.34
C GLU A 68 14.32 9.61 -2.30
N ARG A 69 13.59 10.28 -1.41
CA ARG A 69 14.18 11.09 -0.33
C ARG A 69 14.46 10.27 0.93
N LYS A 70 13.87 9.09 1.07
CA LYS A 70 13.88 8.26 2.28
C LYS A 70 14.66 6.96 2.15
N THR A 71 15.14 6.63 0.96
CA THR A 71 15.85 5.37 0.69
C THR A 71 17.12 5.61 -0.10
N THR A 72 18.14 4.78 0.07
CA THR A 72 19.36 4.82 -0.77
C THR A 72 19.37 3.79 -1.89
N ASN A 73 18.55 2.74 -1.80
CA ASN A 73 18.46 1.66 -2.78
C ASN A 73 16.99 1.35 -3.13
N LEU A 74 16.42 2.10 -4.07
CA LEU A 74 15.00 2.01 -4.45
C LEU A 74 14.80 1.37 -5.82
N GLN A 75 13.98 0.33 -5.85
CA GLN A 75 13.33 -0.17 -7.05
C GLN A 75 11.86 0.26 -7.03
N VAL A 76 11.42 1.03 -8.02
CA VAL A 76 10.07 1.60 -8.03
C VAL A 76 9.40 1.39 -9.38
N PHE A 77 8.21 0.78 -9.35
CA PHE A 77 7.47 0.40 -10.55
C PHE A 77 6.07 1.00 -10.53
N LYS A 78 5.64 1.50 -11.69
CA LYS A 78 4.27 1.92 -11.90
C LYS A 78 3.48 0.72 -12.40
N ILE A 79 2.48 0.31 -11.64
CA ILE A 79 1.55 -0.74 -12.03
C ILE A 79 0.45 -0.11 -12.87
N ALA A 80 0.40 -0.49 -14.15
CA ALA A 80 -0.62 0.00 -15.07
C ALA A 80 -1.99 -0.60 -14.75
N ASP A 81 -3.06 0.02 -15.28
CA ASP A 81 -4.43 -0.50 -15.19
C ASP A 81 -4.89 -0.95 -13.79
N SER A 82 -4.34 -0.30 -12.76
CA SER A 82 -4.70 -0.51 -11.36
C SER A 82 -5.21 0.79 -10.73
N GLY A 83 -6.18 0.66 -9.84
CA GLY A 83 -6.50 1.64 -8.81
C GLY A 83 -5.58 1.51 -7.60
N HIS A 84 -6.15 1.71 -6.41
CA HIS A 84 -5.43 1.68 -5.13
C HIS A 84 -5.12 0.24 -4.67
N PHE A 85 -6.00 -0.71 -4.99
CA PHE A 85 -5.95 -2.09 -4.53
C PHE A 85 -5.10 -2.94 -5.48
N ILE A 86 -3.81 -2.62 -5.56
CA ILE A 86 -2.88 -3.17 -6.56
C ILE A 86 -2.83 -4.69 -6.54
N ALA A 87 -2.83 -5.30 -5.35
CA ALA A 87 -2.79 -6.75 -5.21
C ALA A 87 -4.05 -7.43 -5.76
N GLU A 88 -5.23 -6.86 -5.55
CA GLU A 88 -6.48 -7.40 -6.11
C GLU A 88 -6.67 -7.05 -7.59
N GLU A 89 -6.22 -5.88 -8.03
CA GLU A 89 -6.45 -5.39 -9.39
C GLU A 89 -5.42 -5.94 -10.40
N GLN A 90 -4.15 -6.11 -9.99
CA GLN A 90 -3.05 -6.62 -10.83
C GLN A 90 -2.22 -7.67 -10.08
N PRO A 91 -2.81 -8.82 -9.68
CA PRO A 91 -2.16 -9.82 -8.83
C PRO A 91 -0.91 -10.44 -9.47
N GLU A 92 -0.95 -10.71 -10.77
CA GLU A 92 0.15 -11.35 -11.51
C GLU A 92 1.37 -10.43 -11.61
N GLU A 93 1.16 -9.15 -11.94
CA GLU A 93 2.22 -8.15 -12.00
C GLU A 93 2.79 -7.86 -10.61
N THR A 94 1.92 -7.76 -9.59
CA THR A 94 2.32 -7.60 -8.19
C THR A 94 3.23 -8.74 -7.74
N LEU A 95 2.81 -9.99 -7.98
CA LEU A 95 3.56 -11.18 -7.59
C LEU A 95 4.91 -11.24 -8.31
N LYS A 96 4.95 -10.95 -9.61
CA LYS A 96 6.18 -10.93 -10.39
C LYS A 96 7.23 -10.01 -9.75
N HIS A 97 6.86 -8.75 -9.47
CA HIS A 97 7.81 -7.81 -8.88
C HIS A 97 8.28 -8.20 -7.48
N ILE A 98 7.39 -8.79 -6.66
CA ILE A 98 7.77 -9.29 -5.33
C ILE A 98 8.73 -10.46 -5.44
N ILE A 99 8.47 -11.42 -6.32
CA ILE A 99 9.36 -12.58 -6.53
C ILE A 99 10.72 -12.13 -7.06
N ASP A 100 10.74 -11.26 -8.07
CA ASP A 100 11.99 -10.74 -8.66
C ASP A 100 12.83 -9.96 -7.63
N PHE A 101 12.19 -9.29 -6.67
CA PHE A 101 12.88 -8.53 -5.63
C PHE A 101 13.46 -9.41 -4.51
N LEU A 102 12.85 -10.56 -4.23
CA LEU A 102 13.24 -11.47 -3.15
C LEU A 102 14.28 -12.52 -3.56
N ASN A 103 14.54 -12.70 -4.86
CA ASN A 103 15.55 -13.61 -5.40
C ASN A 103 16.87 -12.89 -5.69
#